data_AF-A0A0R3RTC9-F1
#
_entry.id   AF-A0A0R3RTC9-F1
#
_cell.length_a   1.000
_cell.length_b   1.000
_cell.length_c   1.000
_cell.angle_alpha   90.00
_cell.angle_beta   90.00
_cell.angle_gamma   90.00
#
_symmetry.space_group_name_H-M   'P 1'
#
loop_
_entity.id
_entity.type
_entity.pdbx_description
1 polymer ?
#
loop_
_entity_poly.entity_id
_entity_poly.type
_entity_poly.pdbx_seq_one_letter_code
_entity_poly.pdbx_strand_id
1 'polypeptide(L)'
;MAYKVIPDACIGNVVNKVIASGRSYAASKRFKVPLMYQYHGRHYLGAAHGLMGILQMLLCFVEFLDEEAKSDVLKTVDWILSLQLKNGNIPSKVEEEGIDQGENELVQWCHGATGAVHLMIVAYLRTRNEKYLKSADAALNLIWEKGILMKGPGICHGAAGSGYAFLLFHRLTNEQVTTQILKREVANLAEEIMKRSHTVDDYDGGAYVGVAGDGYSLLYASRLLPEKTEQYVNFCRRAVEEQLKQRGRDREGQYLLGALGVYVIKAILDYETKKFVNITVIDKVASLINVICAKDYLPNGADEMLVGRAGFLAAILTLRMCLHHEIISNSHVKRVIDCIIDSGRRYARRHKSRAPLMYQYYDVQYLGAAHGLMGILQMLLSFSDLLDDTALRDVESTLNWLLEIQEENGNFAPSVEEIGRNRGSNELVHWCHGATGAVHLMIVAYLRTNKVKFLEVFILHSEKALDLIWKQGILRKGPGICHGVAGGGYAFLLYYRLTQKAKYLKYAQCFARIAYDQNFRNQARRPDSPCSLFEGIGGLLCFLVDVSNPSMAQFPLVPIIFE
;
A
#
# COMPACT_ATOMS: atom_id res chain seq x y z
N MET A 1 4.70 -3.38 -47.93
CA MET A 1 3.59 -2.53 -48.40
C MET A 1 2.29 -3.24 -48.05
N ALA A 2 1.47 -2.68 -47.17
CA ALA A 2 0.12 -3.20 -46.97
C ALA A 2 -0.71 -2.78 -48.18
N TYR A 3 -1.21 -3.73 -48.98
CA TYR A 3 -2.19 -3.44 -50.02
C TYR A 3 -3.42 -2.80 -49.35
N LYS A 4 -3.80 -1.58 -49.74
CA LYS A 4 -5.07 -0.98 -49.28
C LYS A 4 -6.22 -1.80 -49.89
N VAL A 5 -6.85 -2.64 -49.07
CA VAL A 5 -7.97 -3.51 -49.47
C VAL A 5 -9.22 -2.70 -49.86
N ILE A 6 -9.35 -1.46 -49.35
CA ILE A 6 -10.47 -0.55 -49.64
C ILE A 6 -9.90 0.79 -50.14
N PRO A 7 -10.40 1.35 -51.27
CA PRO A 7 -9.94 2.65 -51.77
C PRO A 7 -10.28 3.80 -50.82
N ASP A 8 -9.36 4.76 -50.68
CA ASP A 8 -9.54 5.97 -49.86
C ASP A 8 -10.78 6.78 -50.24
N ALA A 9 -11.12 6.83 -51.54
CA ALA A 9 -12.33 7.50 -52.01
C ALA A 9 -13.62 6.87 -51.44
N CYS A 10 -13.64 5.54 -51.26
CA CYS A 10 -14.78 4.85 -50.67
C CYS A 10 -14.92 5.21 -49.18
N ILE A 11 -13.80 5.28 -48.45
CA ILE A 11 -13.78 5.68 -47.04
C ILE A 11 -14.22 7.14 -46.89
N GLY A 12 -13.64 8.04 -47.69
CA GLY A 12 -14.00 9.46 -47.71
C GLY A 12 -15.48 9.70 -48.00
N ASN A 13 -16.07 8.96 -48.94
CA ASN A 13 -17.51 9.05 -49.23
C ASN A 13 -18.38 8.70 -48.02
N VAL A 14 -18.00 7.67 -47.25
CA VAL A 14 -18.72 7.29 -46.02
C VAL A 14 -18.55 8.36 -44.95
N VAL A 15 -17.32 8.82 -44.70
CA VAL A 15 -17.02 9.87 -43.71
C VAL A 15 -17.81 11.15 -44.02
N ASN A 16 -17.76 11.62 -45.27
CA ASN A 16 -18.50 12.80 -45.72
C ASN A 16 -20.01 12.61 -45.57
N LYS A 17 -20.54 11.41 -45.83
CA LYS A 17 -21.96 11.12 -45.65
C LYS A 17 -22.37 11.16 -44.17
N VAL A 18 -21.54 10.64 -43.27
CA VAL A 18 -21.76 10.72 -41.82
C VAL A 18 -21.86 12.19 -41.40
N ILE A 19 -20.86 13.01 -41.73
CA ILE A 19 -20.85 14.46 -41.43
C ILE A 19 -22.08 15.17 -41.99
N ALA A 20 -22.37 14.98 -43.29
CA ALA A 20 -23.50 15.65 -43.95
C ALA A 20 -24.85 15.26 -43.31
N SER A 21 -25.03 13.98 -42.97
CA SER A 21 -26.25 13.51 -42.29
C SER A 21 -26.38 14.09 -40.88
N GLY A 22 -25.28 14.16 -40.12
CA GLY A 22 -25.24 14.74 -38.78
C GLY A 22 -25.56 16.23 -38.77
N ARG A 23 -24.96 17.01 -39.68
CA ARG A 23 -25.25 18.45 -39.86
C ARG A 23 -26.70 18.70 -40.22
N SER A 24 -27.21 17.97 -41.22
CA SER A 24 -28.59 18.11 -41.69
C SER A 24 -29.58 17.79 -40.58
N TYR A 25 -29.38 16.69 -39.85
CA TYR A 25 -30.26 16.32 -38.76
C TYR A 25 -30.21 17.32 -37.60
N ALA A 26 -29.01 17.71 -37.16
CA ALA A 26 -28.82 18.71 -36.11
C ALA A 26 -29.53 20.03 -36.43
N ALA A 27 -29.37 20.54 -37.66
CA ALA A 27 -30.04 21.75 -38.12
C ALA A 27 -31.58 21.58 -38.17
N SER A 28 -32.07 20.46 -38.72
CA SER A 28 -33.52 20.19 -38.84
C SER A 28 -34.24 20.14 -37.48
N LYS A 29 -33.56 19.68 -36.44
CA LYS A 29 -34.07 19.59 -35.07
C LYS A 29 -33.61 20.77 -34.18
N ARG A 30 -32.88 21.74 -34.75
CA ARG A 30 -32.37 22.94 -34.06
C ARG A 30 -31.50 22.63 -32.84
N PHE A 31 -30.69 21.57 -32.92
CA PHE A 31 -29.67 21.31 -31.90
C PHE A 31 -28.61 22.42 -31.91
N LYS A 32 -28.11 22.78 -30.72
CA LYS A 32 -27.03 23.76 -30.55
C LYS A 32 -25.65 23.22 -30.92
N VAL A 33 -25.54 21.92 -31.17
CA VAL A 33 -24.31 21.24 -31.58
C VAL A 33 -24.26 21.02 -33.08
N PRO A 34 -23.08 21.03 -33.70
CA PRO A 34 -22.95 20.85 -35.15
C PRO A 34 -23.41 19.48 -35.65
N LEU A 35 -23.22 18.42 -34.86
CA LEU A 35 -23.54 17.05 -35.25
C LEU A 35 -24.49 16.42 -34.25
N MET A 36 -25.58 15.82 -34.76
CA MET A 36 -26.51 15.04 -33.96
C MET A 36 -27.13 13.92 -34.80
N TYR A 37 -27.48 12.81 -34.17
CA TYR A 37 -28.05 11.63 -34.83
C TYR A 37 -29.19 11.07 -33.99
N GLN A 38 -30.09 10.35 -34.65
CA GLN A 38 -31.20 9.68 -34.00
C GLN A 38 -31.21 8.20 -34.35
N TYR A 39 -31.51 7.38 -33.35
CA TYR A 39 -31.70 5.95 -33.50
C TYR A 39 -32.97 5.51 -32.78
N HIS A 40 -33.89 4.87 -33.50
CA HIS A 40 -35.24 4.50 -33.02
C HIS A 40 -35.95 5.61 -32.24
N GLY A 41 -35.95 6.82 -32.79
CA GLY A 41 -36.66 7.96 -32.19
C GLY A 41 -35.92 8.65 -31.04
N ARG A 42 -34.75 8.18 -30.62
CA ARG A 42 -34.01 8.73 -29.45
C ARG A 42 -32.61 9.22 -29.82
N HIS A 43 -32.07 10.13 -29.01
CA HIS A 43 -30.75 10.73 -29.19
C HIS A 43 -29.74 10.09 -28.24
N TYR A 44 -29.28 8.89 -28.56
CA TYR A 44 -28.29 8.18 -27.74
C TYR A 44 -26.93 8.89 -27.75
N LEU A 45 -26.29 8.92 -26.59
CA LEU A 45 -24.93 9.45 -26.41
C LEU A 45 -23.89 8.32 -26.35
N GLY A 46 -24.27 7.13 -25.89
CA GLY A 46 -23.43 5.94 -25.72
C GLY A 46 -22.57 5.51 -26.92
N ALA A 47 -21.55 4.66 -26.71
CA ALA A 47 -20.61 4.29 -27.79
C ALA A 47 -21.18 3.32 -28.83
N ALA A 48 -22.19 2.51 -28.50
CA ALA A 48 -22.72 1.49 -29.41
C ALA A 48 -23.70 2.07 -30.44
N HIS A 49 -24.67 2.85 -29.96
CA HIS A 49 -25.80 3.34 -30.77
C HIS A 49 -25.89 4.86 -30.79
N GLY A 50 -24.88 5.55 -30.27
CA GLY A 50 -24.95 6.97 -29.96
C GLY A 50 -23.75 7.77 -30.42
N LEU A 51 -23.81 9.04 -30.06
CA LEU A 51 -22.92 10.08 -30.57
C LEU A 51 -21.44 9.80 -30.24
N MET A 52 -21.12 9.23 -29.06
CA MET A 52 -19.74 8.96 -28.69
C MET A 52 -19.03 8.00 -29.64
N GLY A 53 -19.71 6.94 -30.09
CA GLY A 53 -19.14 5.98 -31.03
C GLY A 53 -18.91 6.59 -32.41
N ILE A 54 -19.86 7.41 -32.87
CA ILE A 54 -19.76 8.12 -34.16
C ILE A 54 -18.58 9.10 -34.14
N LEU A 55 -18.48 9.94 -33.10
CA LEU A 55 -17.39 10.89 -32.95
C LEU A 55 -16.04 10.20 -32.80
N GLN A 56 -15.97 9.09 -32.07
CA GLN A 56 -14.75 8.30 -31.93
C GLN A 56 -14.26 7.82 -33.31
N MET A 57 -15.17 7.28 -34.14
CA MET A 57 -14.80 6.82 -35.48
C MET A 57 -14.41 7.98 -36.40
N LEU A 58 -15.14 9.10 -36.38
CA LEU A 58 -14.76 10.28 -37.17
C LEU A 58 -13.37 10.81 -36.81
N LEU A 59 -13.00 10.80 -35.53
CA LEU A 59 -11.65 11.17 -35.09
C LEU A 59 -10.59 10.13 -35.48
N CYS A 60 -10.93 8.84 -35.57
CA CYS A 60 -10.02 7.82 -36.07
C CYS A 60 -9.64 8.07 -37.54
N PHE A 61 -10.58 8.56 -38.35
CA PHE A 61 -10.44 8.87 -39.79
C PHE A 61 -10.28 10.38 -40.06
N VAL A 62 -9.60 11.10 -39.17
CA VAL A 62 -9.47 12.57 -39.20
C VAL A 62 -8.84 13.10 -40.50
N GLU A 63 -8.04 12.28 -41.18
CA GLU A 63 -7.39 12.59 -42.45
C GLU A 63 -8.39 12.76 -43.62
N PHE A 64 -9.60 12.23 -43.48
CA PHE A 64 -10.68 12.36 -44.46
C PHE A 64 -11.63 13.53 -44.17
N LEU A 65 -11.42 14.26 -43.07
CA LEU A 65 -12.22 15.42 -42.69
C LEU A 65 -11.59 16.71 -43.22
N ASP A 66 -12.40 17.60 -43.77
CA ASP A 66 -11.99 18.99 -43.99
C ASP A 66 -11.94 19.78 -42.67
N GLU A 67 -11.41 21.00 -42.69
CA GLU A 67 -11.24 21.81 -41.48
C GLU A 67 -12.56 22.18 -40.79
N GLU A 68 -13.63 22.37 -41.57
CA GLU A 68 -14.96 22.66 -41.02
C GLU A 68 -15.52 21.43 -40.30
N ALA A 69 -15.42 20.25 -40.93
CA ALA A 69 -15.85 18.98 -40.36
C ALA A 69 -15.03 18.60 -39.11
N LYS A 70 -13.71 18.88 -39.11
CA LYS A 70 -12.88 18.74 -37.89
C LYS A 70 -13.38 19.64 -36.77
N SER A 71 -13.69 20.91 -37.08
CA SER A 71 -14.24 21.86 -36.11
C SER A 71 -15.56 21.36 -35.53
N ASP A 72 -16.45 20.85 -36.39
CA ASP A 72 -17.75 20.34 -35.99
C ASP A 72 -17.67 19.11 -35.08
N VAL A 73 -16.79 18.17 -35.43
CA VAL A 73 -16.51 17.00 -34.59
C VAL A 73 -16.01 17.45 -33.22
N LEU A 74 -15.00 18.31 -33.15
CA LEU A 74 -14.43 18.75 -31.87
C LEU A 74 -15.41 19.57 -31.01
N LYS A 75 -16.18 20.47 -31.61
CA LYS A 75 -17.25 21.20 -30.89
C LYS A 75 -18.31 20.25 -30.33
N THR A 76 -18.62 19.18 -31.05
CA THR A 76 -19.58 18.18 -30.58
C THR A 76 -18.97 17.31 -29.47
N VAL A 77 -17.68 16.95 -29.54
CA VAL A 77 -16.96 16.27 -28.44
C VAL A 77 -16.92 17.14 -27.19
N ASP A 78 -16.64 18.44 -27.34
CA ASP A 78 -16.62 19.39 -26.23
C ASP A 78 -17.99 19.53 -25.55
N TRP A 79 -19.06 19.47 -26.35
CA TRP A 79 -20.40 19.40 -25.80
C TRP A 79 -20.64 18.10 -25.02
N ILE A 80 -20.25 16.92 -25.54
CA ILE A 80 -20.33 15.66 -24.77
C ILE A 80 -19.59 15.79 -23.44
N LEU A 81 -18.38 16.37 -23.45
CA LEU A 81 -17.61 16.60 -22.23
C LEU A 81 -18.33 17.51 -21.24
N SER A 82 -19.08 18.51 -21.73
CA SER A 82 -19.89 19.38 -20.87
C SER A 82 -21.07 18.68 -20.20
N LEU A 83 -21.49 17.51 -20.70
CA LEU A 83 -22.54 16.68 -20.10
C LEU A 83 -22.01 15.76 -19.01
N GLN A 84 -20.69 15.72 -18.76
CA GLN A 84 -20.12 14.85 -17.74
C GLN A 84 -20.59 15.27 -16.35
N LEU A 85 -21.21 14.33 -15.63
CA LEU A 85 -21.73 14.52 -14.29
C LEU A 85 -20.58 14.62 -13.28
N LYS A 86 -20.88 15.13 -12.08
CA LYS A 86 -19.88 15.29 -11.00
C LYS A 86 -19.20 13.98 -10.59
N ASN A 87 -19.91 12.86 -10.70
CA ASN A 87 -19.37 11.53 -10.42
C ASN A 87 -18.54 10.96 -11.59
N GLY A 88 -18.39 11.69 -12.69
CA GLY A 88 -17.63 11.26 -13.87
C GLY A 88 -18.45 10.53 -14.94
N ASN A 89 -19.75 10.26 -14.72
CA ASN A 89 -20.58 9.61 -15.72
C ASN A 89 -20.95 10.54 -16.88
N ILE A 90 -21.41 9.97 -17.99
CA ILE A 90 -22.06 10.70 -19.08
C ILE A 90 -23.46 10.11 -19.30
N PRO A 91 -24.52 10.92 -19.45
CA PRO A 91 -25.88 10.43 -19.70
C PRO A 91 -25.95 9.49 -20.91
N SER A 92 -26.89 8.56 -20.91
CA SER A 92 -27.02 7.59 -22.00
C SER A 92 -27.67 8.19 -23.24
N LYS A 93 -28.46 9.26 -23.05
CA LYS A 93 -29.25 9.96 -24.07
C LYS A 93 -29.33 11.43 -23.72
N VAL A 94 -29.60 12.27 -24.71
CA VAL A 94 -29.76 13.72 -24.52
C VAL A 94 -30.95 14.03 -23.60
N GLU A 95 -32.03 13.27 -23.70
CA GLU A 95 -33.23 13.44 -22.90
C GLU A 95 -33.01 13.15 -21.39
N GLU A 96 -31.84 12.62 -21.03
CA GLU A 96 -31.44 12.30 -19.66
C GLU A 96 -30.41 13.29 -19.09
N GLU A 97 -30.20 14.43 -19.75
CA GLU A 97 -29.29 15.48 -19.26
C GLU A 97 -29.68 15.96 -17.86
N GLY A 98 -28.72 15.91 -16.93
CA GLY A 98 -28.92 16.32 -15.53
C GLY A 98 -29.73 15.34 -14.67
N ILE A 99 -30.12 14.17 -15.20
CA ILE A 99 -30.82 13.14 -14.43
C ILE A 99 -29.80 12.23 -13.72
N ASP A 100 -29.82 12.26 -12.39
CA ASP A 100 -29.11 11.28 -11.56
C ASP A 100 -29.99 10.03 -11.38
N GLN A 101 -29.52 8.88 -11.86
CA GLN A 101 -30.23 7.60 -11.76
C GLN A 101 -29.82 6.78 -10.53
N GLY A 102 -28.95 7.31 -9.66
CA GLY A 102 -28.52 6.65 -8.43
C GLY A 102 -27.86 5.29 -8.68
N GLU A 103 -28.51 4.22 -8.22
CA GLU A 103 -28.03 2.83 -8.38
C GLU A 103 -28.29 2.27 -9.79
N ASN A 104 -29.19 2.87 -10.57
CA ASN A 104 -29.52 2.44 -11.93
C ASN A 104 -28.60 3.07 -13.00
N GLU A 105 -27.54 3.75 -12.58
CA GLU A 105 -26.60 4.39 -13.51
C GLU A 105 -25.95 3.38 -14.47
N LEU A 106 -26.13 3.64 -15.76
CA LEU A 106 -25.45 2.92 -16.82
C LEU A 106 -24.02 3.46 -16.93
N VAL A 107 -23.03 2.60 -16.66
CA VAL A 107 -21.58 2.91 -16.74
C VAL A 107 -20.87 2.06 -17.80
N GLN A 108 -21.65 1.43 -18.69
CA GLN A 108 -21.19 0.44 -19.66
C GLN A 108 -20.61 1.06 -20.94
N TRP A 109 -19.95 0.24 -21.76
CA TRP A 109 -19.39 0.73 -23.04
C TRP A 109 -20.51 1.25 -23.95
N CYS A 110 -21.61 0.49 -24.05
CA CYS A 110 -22.74 0.92 -24.86
C CYS A 110 -23.43 2.18 -24.35
N HIS A 111 -23.39 2.45 -23.04
CA HIS A 111 -24.13 3.52 -22.37
C HIS A 111 -23.36 3.98 -21.12
N GLY A 112 -22.80 5.19 -21.15
CA GLY A 112 -22.16 5.84 -20.00
C GLY A 112 -20.63 5.93 -20.03
N ALA A 113 -20.05 6.02 -18.84
CA ALA A 113 -18.64 6.31 -18.58
C ALA A 113 -17.65 5.45 -19.38
N THR A 114 -17.86 4.13 -19.49
CA THR A 114 -16.91 3.26 -20.22
C THR A 114 -16.83 3.62 -21.71
N GLY A 115 -17.95 3.99 -22.33
CA GLY A 115 -17.96 4.49 -23.71
C GLY A 115 -17.27 5.85 -23.85
N ALA A 116 -17.47 6.72 -22.86
CA ALA A 116 -16.85 8.04 -22.81
C ALA A 116 -15.32 7.96 -22.80
N VAL A 117 -14.73 7.06 -22.00
CA VAL A 117 -13.27 6.87 -21.95
C VAL A 117 -12.67 6.64 -23.33
N HIS A 118 -13.32 5.81 -24.16
CA HIS A 118 -12.84 5.50 -25.51
C HIS A 118 -12.82 6.75 -26.40
N LEU A 119 -13.90 7.54 -26.40
CA LEU A 119 -13.97 8.78 -27.15
C LEU A 119 -12.90 9.78 -26.67
N MET A 120 -12.81 9.99 -25.34
CA MET A 120 -11.91 10.98 -24.76
C MET A 120 -10.44 10.67 -25.01
N ILE A 121 -10.05 9.38 -24.98
CA ILE A 121 -8.71 8.94 -25.34
C ILE A 121 -8.39 9.27 -26.80
N VAL A 122 -9.31 8.99 -27.73
CA VAL A 122 -9.10 9.30 -29.14
C VAL A 122 -9.04 10.81 -29.36
N ALA A 123 -9.91 11.58 -28.71
CA ALA A 123 -9.89 13.05 -28.76
C ALA A 123 -8.56 13.61 -28.25
N TYR A 124 -8.04 13.09 -27.13
CA TYR A 124 -6.72 13.45 -26.63
C TYR A 124 -5.61 13.10 -27.63
N LEU A 125 -5.63 11.89 -28.21
CA LEU A 125 -4.61 11.49 -29.18
C LEU A 125 -4.58 12.37 -30.44
N ARG A 126 -5.73 12.94 -30.84
CA ARG A 126 -5.82 13.83 -32.00
C ARG A 126 -5.52 15.30 -31.69
N THR A 127 -5.82 15.76 -30.49
CA THR A 127 -5.74 17.20 -30.15
C THR A 127 -4.62 17.54 -29.17
N ARG A 128 -4.13 16.56 -28.41
CA ARG A 128 -3.26 16.73 -27.23
C ARG A 128 -3.83 17.68 -26.17
N ASN A 129 -5.15 17.85 -26.13
CA ASN A 129 -5.79 18.69 -25.12
C ASN A 129 -6.09 17.89 -23.85
N GLU A 130 -5.40 18.25 -22.77
CA GLU A 130 -5.48 17.60 -21.44
C GLU A 130 -6.89 17.53 -20.84
N LYS A 131 -7.83 18.39 -21.26
CA LYS A 131 -9.21 18.33 -20.76
C LYS A 131 -9.88 16.97 -21.03
N TYR A 132 -9.57 16.34 -22.17
CA TYR A 132 -10.12 15.03 -22.51
C TYR A 132 -9.51 13.94 -21.63
N LEU A 133 -8.21 14.02 -21.34
CA LEU A 133 -7.55 13.07 -20.46
C LEU A 133 -8.12 13.13 -19.03
N LYS A 134 -8.34 14.34 -18.51
CA LYS A 134 -9.01 14.56 -17.22
C LYS A 134 -10.44 14.00 -17.18
N SER A 135 -11.19 14.18 -18.28
CA SER A 135 -12.54 13.63 -18.39
C SER A 135 -12.54 12.09 -18.40
N ALA A 136 -11.59 11.49 -19.12
CA ALA A 136 -11.41 10.04 -19.11
C ALA A 136 -11.04 9.50 -17.71
N ASP A 137 -10.15 10.18 -16.99
CA ASP A 137 -9.76 9.81 -15.62
C ASP A 137 -10.96 9.85 -14.65
N ALA A 138 -11.77 10.93 -14.71
CA ALA A 138 -12.99 11.03 -13.92
C ALA A 138 -13.98 9.87 -14.22
N ALA A 139 -14.15 9.50 -15.49
CA ALA A 139 -14.98 8.37 -15.88
C ALA A 139 -14.41 7.04 -15.38
N LEU A 140 -13.08 6.85 -15.39
CA LEU A 140 -12.43 5.65 -14.87
C LEU A 140 -12.60 5.48 -13.36
N ASN A 141 -12.60 6.56 -12.60
CA ASN A 141 -12.89 6.51 -11.16
C ASN A 141 -14.30 5.95 -10.91
N LEU A 142 -15.31 6.40 -11.67
CA LEU A 142 -16.66 5.82 -11.59
C LEU A 142 -16.71 4.35 -11.99
N ILE A 143 -15.98 3.97 -13.06
CA ILE A 143 -15.92 2.58 -13.52
C ILE A 143 -15.22 1.71 -12.47
N TRP A 144 -14.24 2.23 -11.73
CA TRP A 144 -13.64 1.50 -10.61
C TRP A 144 -14.66 1.26 -9.49
N GLU A 145 -15.44 2.28 -9.14
CA GLU A 145 -16.43 2.20 -8.06
C GLU A 145 -17.64 1.33 -8.43
N LYS A 146 -18.14 1.42 -9.67
CA LYS A 146 -19.43 0.83 -10.09
C LYS A 146 -19.33 -0.12 -11.29
N GLY A 147 -18.18 -0.20 -11.96
CA GLY A 147 -18.00 -0.88 -13.24
C GLY A 147 -17.62 -2.36 -13.17
N ILE A 148 -17.44 -2.93 -11.97
CA ILE A 148 -17.47 -4.40 -11.79
C ILE A 148 -18.94 -4.85 -11.84
N LEU A 149 -19.48 -4.86 -13.05
CA LEU A 149 -20.89 -5.10 -13.29
C LEU A 149 -21.22 -6.60 -13.13
N MET A 150 -22.24 -6.89 -12.33
CA MET A 150 -22.76 -8.26 -12.15
C MET A 150 -23.50 -8.80 -13.40
N LYS A 151 -23.52 -8.04 -14.50
CA LYS A 151 -24.18 -8.39 -15.77
C LYS A 151 -23.34 -9.35 -16.65
N GLY A 152 -22.14 -9.72 -16.21
CA GLY A 152 -21.30 -10.76 -16.82
C GLY A 152 -20.01 -10.25 -17.47
N PRO A 153 -19.25 -11.13 -18.15
CA PRO A 153 -17.89 -10.84 -18.62
C PRO A 153 -17.80 -10.16 -20.00
N GLY A 154 -18.92 -9.79 -20.63
CA GLY A 154 -18.94 -9.27 -22.01
C GLY A 154 -18.32 -7.88 -22.20
N ILE A 155 -18.00 -7.50 -23.45
CA ILE A 155 -17.41 -6.19 -23.79
C ILE A 155 -18.45 -5.06 -23.76
N CYS A 156 -19.67 -5.31 -24.24
CA CYS A 156 -20.67 -4.26 -24.45
C CYS A 156 -21.18 -3.66 -23.12
N HIS A 157 -21.52 -4.52 -22.16
CA HIS A 157 -22.12 -4.13 -20.89
C HIS A 157 -21.64 -4.97 -19.70
N GLY A 158 -20.48 -5.61 -19.85
CA GLY A 158 -19.87 -6.43 -18.81
C GLY A 158 -18.48 -5.93 -18.41
N ALA A 159 -17.87 -6.63 -17.47
CA ALA A 159 -16.61 -6.23 -16.84
C ALA A 159 -15.43 -6.13 -17.84
N ALA A 160 -15.43 -6.90 -18.93
CA ALA A 160 -14.37 -6.80 -19.94
C ALA A 160 -14.35 -5.43 -20.63
N GLY A 161 -15.51 -4.84 -20.91
CA GLY A 161 -15.59 -3.50 -21.52
C GLY A 161 -14.95 -2.44 -20.63
N SER A 162 -15.28 -2.48 -19.33
CA SER A 162 -14.68 -1.65 -18.30
C SER A 162 -13.17 -1.89 -18.18
N GLY A 163 -12.72 -3.14 -18.22
CA GLY A 163 -11.30 -3.50 -18.25
C GLY A 163 -10.56 -2.88 -19.45
N TYR A 164 -11.14 -2.92 -20.65
CA TYR A 164 -10.54 -2.29 -21.83
C TYR A 164 -10.41 -0.77 -21.70
N ALA A 165 -11.35 -0.10 -21.03
CA ALA A 165 -11.22 1.34 -20.75
C ALA A 165 -9.96 1.64 -19.92
N PHE A 166 -9.71 0.86 -18.86
CA PHE A 166 -8.46 0.98 -18.07
C PHE A 166 -7.22 0.64 -18.90
N LEU A 167 -7.26 -0.41 -19.72
CA LEU A 167 -6.12 -0.81 -20.56
C LEU A 167 -5.76 0.25 -21.60
N LEU A 168 -6.76 0.89 -22.21
CA LEU A 168 -6.54 1.97 -23.17
C LEU A 168 -5.92 3.19 -22.51
N PHE A 169 -6.46 3.58 -21.35
CA PHE A 169 -5.92 4.71 -20.59
C PHE A 169 -4.50 4.41 -20.12
N HIS A 170 -4.25 3.22 -19.58
CA HIS A 170 -2.91 2.79 -19.19
C HIS A 170 -1.94 2.76 -20.38
N ARG A 171 -2.35 2.30 -21.56
CA ARG A 171 -1.51 2.34 -22.76
C ARG A 171 -1.15 3.76 -23.16
N LEU A 172 -2.08 4.71 -22.97
CA LEU A 172 -1.89 6.11 -23.31
C LEU A 172 -0.94 6.80 -22.34
N THR A 173 -1.19 6.63 -21.04
CA THR A 173 -0.45 7.36 -20.02
C THR A 173 0.86 6.66 -19.65
N ASN A 174 0.93 5.34 -19.86
CA ASN A 174 2.03 4.44 -19.49
C ASN A 174 2.61 4.78 -18.12
N GLU A 175 1.73 5.15 -17.18
CA GLU A 175 2.21 5.70 -15.93
C GLU A 175 2.83 4.59 -15.09
N GLN A 176 4.15 4.67 -14.97
CA GLN A 176 4.94 3.80 -14.14
C GLN A 176 5.34 4.54 -12.87
N VAL A 177 5.49 3.79 -11.78
CA VAL A 177 6.17 4.31 -10.59
C VAL A 177 7.65 4.39 -10.95
N THR A 178 8.10 5.61 -11.30
CA THR A 178 9.50 5.88 -11.64
C THR A 178 10.25 6.42 -10.43
N THR A 179 11.57 6.25 -10.42
CA THR A 179 12.43 6.84 -9.38
C THR A 179 12.24 8.36 -9.27
N GLN A 180 11.96 9.05 -10.38
CA GLN A 180 11.73 10.50 -10.37
C GLN A 180 10.43 10.88 -9.67
N ILE A 181 9.35 10.12 -9.89
CA ILE A 181 8.09 10.31 -9.17
C ILE A 181 8.31 10.02 -7.68
N LEU A 182 8.97 8.90 -7.35
CA LEU A 182 9.26 8.56 -5.95
C LEU A 182 10.09 9.63 -5.25
N LYS A 183 11.12 10.19 -5.90
CA LYS A 183 11.91 11.31 -5.36
C LYS A 183 11.04 12.52 -5.04
N ARG A 184 10.18 12.91 -5.99
CA ARG A 184 9.26 14.04 -5.81
C ARG A 184 8.30 13.80 -4.65
N GLU A 185 7.66 12.63 -4.60
CA GLU A 185 6.70 12.33 -3.54
C GLU A 185 7.38 12.20 -2.17
N VAL A 186 8.55 11.58 -2.07
CA VAL A 186 9.35 11.54 -0.83
C VAL A 186 9.73 12.95 -0.38
N ALA A 187 10.12 13.84 -1.29
CA ALA A 187 10.41 15.23 -0.95
C ALA A 187 9.18 15.96 -0.41
N ASN A 188 8.01 15.80 -1.05
CA ASN A 188 6.75 16.38 -0.60
C ASN A 188 6.35 15.90 0.81
N LEU A 189 6.44 14.59 1.05
CA LEU A 189 6.14 14.01 2.37
C LEU A 189 7.14 14.49 3.42
N ALA A 190 8.43 14.55 3.10
CA ALA A 190 9.46 15.07 4.00
C ALA A 190 9.19 16.52 4.40
N GLU A 191 8.78 17.37 3.45
CA GLU A 191 8.38 18.75 3.75
C GLU A 191 7.15 18.83 4.65
N GLU A 192 6.16 17.97 4.44
CA GLU A 192 4.94 17.90 5.28
C GLU A 192 5.31 17.53 6.73
N ILE A 193 6.17 16.53 6.92
CA ILE A 193 6.68 16.12 8.24
C ILE A 193 7.46 17.26 8.90
N MET A 194 8.34 17.93 8.16
CA MET A 194 9.17 19.02 8.70
C MET A 194 8.38 20.28 9.07
N LYS A 195 7.24 20.53 8.44
CA LYS A 195 6.36 21.68 8.72
C LYS A 195 5.43 21.45 9.92
N ARG A 196 5.25 20.20 10.35
CA ARG A 196 4.40 19.86 11.49
C ARG A 196 4.96 20.47 12.78
N SER A 197 4.08 21.07 13.58
CA SER A 197 4.39 21.42 14.97
C SER A 197 4.09 20.24 15.89
N HIS A 198 5.01 19.93 16.80
CA HIS A 198 4.85 18.85 17.77
C HIS A 198 4.20 19.33 19.06
N THR A 199 3.28 18.54 19.60
CA THR A 199 2.71 18.75 20.94
C THR A 199 3.55 18.03 22.00
N VAL A 200 3.24 18.22 23.29
CA VAL A 200 3.92 17.51 24.38
C VAL A 200 3.71 15.99 24.26
N ASP A 201 2.50 15.56 23.88
CA ASP A 201 2.15 14.13 23.74
C ASP A 201 2.98 13.42 22.66
N ASP A 202 3.37 14.15 21.60
CA ASP A 202 4.20 13.60 20.53
C ASP A 202 5.58 13.11 21.04
N TYR A 203 6.06 13.60 22.19
CA TYR A 203 7.33 13.18 22.77
C TYR A 203 7.23 11.90 23.62
N ASP A 204 6.02 11.44 23.98
CA ASP A 204 5.80 10.16 24.68
C ASP A 204 5.60 8.98 23.69
N GLY A 205 5.49 9.27 22.40
CA GLY A 205 5.15 8.28 21.35
C GLY A 205 6.27 7.34 20.90
N GLY A 206 7.45 7.37 21.53
CA GLY A 206 8.59 6.53 21.15
C GLY A 206 9.05 6.73 19.70
N ALA A 207 9.51 5.65 19.07
CA ALA A 207 9.78 5.59 17.63
C ALA A 207 8.51 5.34 16.79
N TYR A 208 7.41 4.92 17.42
CA TYR A 208 6.21 4.46 16.76
C TYR A 208 5.34 5.63 16.26
N VAL A 209 4.83 6.44 17.19
CA VAL A 209 4.01 7.63 16.92
C VAL A 209 4.70 8.95 17.25
N GLY A 210 5.86 8.89 17.90
CA GLY A 210 6.56 10.05 18.42
C GLY A 210 7.56 10.71 17.47
N VAL A 211 8.09 11.85 17.92
CA VAL A 211 8.98 12.74 17.15
C VAL A 211 10.27 12.06 16.69
N ALA A 212 10.82 11.13 17.46
CA ALA A 212 11.97 10.33 17.06
C ALA A 212 11.67 9.48 15.81
N GLY A 213 10.45 8.94 15.69
CA GLY A 213 9.97 8.24 14.50
C GLY A 213 9.89 9.15 13.28
N ASP A 214 9.37 10.37 13.44
CA ASP A 214 9.37 11.41 12.40
C ASP A 214 10.81 11.68 11.94
N GLY A 215 11.74 11.88 12.89
CA GLY A 215 13.15 12.08 12.63
C GLY A 215 13.80 10.92 11.88
N TYR A 216 13.54 9.69 12.30
CA TYR A 216 14.03 8.48 11.63
C TYR A 216 13.54 8.40 10.19
N SER A 217 12.27 8.74 9.92
CA SER A 217 11.74 8.72 8.55
C SER A 217 12.46 9.71 7.63
N LEU A 218 12.83 10.90 8.12
CA LEU A 218 13.63 11.86 7.35
C LEU A 218 15.07 11.40 7.15
N LEU A 219 15.69 10.81 8.18
CA LEU A 219 17.00 10.19 8.03
C LEU A 219 16.96 9.12 6.93
N TYR A 220 15.91 8.28 6.92
CA TYR A 220 15.68 7.27 5.89
C TYR A 220 15.52 7.87 4.49
N ALA A 221 14.86 9.03 4.37
CA ALA A 221 14.68 9.78 3.12
C ALA A 221 16.00 10.13 2.43
N SER A 222 17.07 10.35 3.20
CA SER A 222 18.40 10.73 2.67
C SER A 222 18.98 9.69 1.70
N ARG A 223 18.54 8.42 1.81
CA ARG A 223 18.94 7.33 0.90
C ARG A 223 18.48 7.56 -0.53
N LEU A 224 17.36 8.28 -0.72
CA LEU A 224 16.82 8.62 -2.04
C LEU A 224 17.07 10.08 -2.43
N LEU A 225 17.22 10.97 -1.43
CA LEU A 225 17.45 12.41 -1.59
C LEU A 225 18.77 12.84 -0.91
N PRO A 226 19.93 12.41 -1.44
CA PRO A 226 21.23 12.68 -0.83
C PRO A 226 21.54 14.18 -0.73
N GLU A 227 20.99 15.01 -1.61
CA GLU A 227 21.13 16.47 -1.59
C GLU A 227 20.45 17.15 -0.39
N LYS A 228 19.56 16.44 0.32
CA LYS A 228 18.87 16.92 1.53
C LYS A 228 19.42 16.32 2.83
N THR A 229 20.47 15.50 2.74
CA THR A 229 21.01 14.73 3.88
C THR A 229 21.27 15.60 5.11
N GLU A 230 21.96 16.72 4.97
CA GLU A 230 22.29 17.61 6.09
C GLU A 230 21.03 18.12 6.81
N GLN A 231 20.03 18.56 6.05
CA GLN A 231 18.76 19.05 6.57
C GLN A 231 18.02 17.96 7.36
N TYR A 232 17.92 16.76 6.78
CA TYR A 232 17.22 15.63 7.40
C TYR A 232 17.93 15.09 8.63
N VAL A 233 19.26 14.98 8.58
CA VAL A 233 20.11 14.63 9.72
C VAL A 233 19.94 15.63 10.87
N ASN A 234 19.94 16.93 10.57
CA ASN A 234 19.76 17.97 11.59
C ASN A 234 18.36 17.90 12.23
N PHE A 235 17.32 17.62 11.45
CA PHE A 235 15.99 17.39 11.99
C PHE A 235 15.95 16.15 12.90
N CYS A 236 16.43 15.01 12.41
CA CYS A 236 16.47 13.76 13.17
C CYS A 236 17.25 13.94 14.49
N ARG A 237 18.36 14.66 14.47
CA ARG A 237 19.16 14.94 15.66
C ARG A 237 18.36 15.71 16.71
N ARG A 238 17.70 16.81 16.31
CA ARG A 238 16.88 17.61 17.23
C ARG A 238 15.73 16.80 17.80
N ALA A 239 14.99 16.09 16.96
CA ALA A 239 13.89 15.20 17.35
C ALA A 239 14.30 14.20 18.44
N VAL A 240 15.41 13.49 18.20
CA VAL A 240 15.95 12.50 19.15
C VAL A 240 16.41 13.17 20.44
N GLU A 241 17.14 14.29 20.36
CA GLU A 241 17.66 14.99 21.54
C GLU A 241 16.54 15.60 22.40
N GLU A 242 15.50 16.14 21.79
CA GLU A 242 14.33 16.69 22.49
C GLU A 242 13.52 15.59 23.17
N GLN A 243 13.28 14.48 22.48
CA GLN A 243 12.57 13.34 23.07
C GLN A 243 13.32 12.72 24.25
N LEU A 244 14.66 12.61 24.17
CA LEU A 244 15.47 12.14 25.30
C LEU A 244 15.49 13.11 26.50
N LYS A 245 15.18 14.41 26.30
CA LYS A 245 15.06 15.39 27.40
C LYS A 245 13.74 15.27 28.16
N GLN A 246 12.65 14.84 27.51
CA GLN A 246 11.28 14.87 28.06
C GLN A 246 10.95 13.75 29.08
N ARG A 247 11.95 13.20 29.78
CA ARG A 247 11.89 12.12 30.80
C ARG A 247 10.49 11.64 31.25
N GLY A 248 9.96 10.59 30.61
CA GLY A 248 9.07 9.62 31.25
C GLY A 248 9.89 8.42 31.73
N ARG A 249 10.12 8.27 33.05
CA ARG A 249 11.02 7.23 33.61
C ARG A 249 10.45 5.80 33.52
N ASP A 250 9.20 5.64 33.12
CA ASP A 250 8.48 4.36 33.30
C ASP A 250 8.48 3.45 32.05
N ARG A 251 9.17 3.85 30.96
CA ARG A 251 9.17 3.11 29.68
C ARG A 251 10.57 2.90 29.08
N GLU A 252 11.63 2.93 29.89
CA GLU A 252 13.01 2.89 29.37
C GLU A 252 13.32 1.63 28.55
N GLY A 253 12.77 0.47 28.93
CA GLY A 253 12.99 -0.81 28.25
C GLY A 253 12.09 -1.07 27.05
N GLN A 254 11.09 -0.23 26.76
CA GLN A 254 10.12 -0.47 25.70
C GLN A 254 10.66 -0.01 24.34
N TYR A 255 10.53 -0.83 23.30
CA TYR A 255 11.17 -0.57 22.00
C TYR A 255 10.46 0.50 21.18
N LEU A 256 9.38 0.16 20.49
CA LEU A 256 8.74 1.08 19.54
C LEU A 256 7.99 2.21 20.25
N LEU A 257 7.42 1.94 21.43
CA LEU A 257 6.66 2.92 22.22
C LEU A 257 7.47 3.58 23.36
N GLY A 258 8.77 3.30 23.49
CA GLY A 258 9.58 3.83 24.60
C GLY A 258 10.97 4.29 24.22
N ALA A 259 11.80 4.47 25.25
CA ALA A 259 13.11 5.10 25.10
C ALA A 259 14.12 4.24 24.34
N LEU A 260 13.97 2.91 24.37
CA LEU A 260 14.86 2.00 23.65
C LEU A 260 14.84 2.28 22.14
N GLY A 261 13.68 2.53 21.54
CA GLY A 261 13.59 2.92 20.13
C GLY A 261 14.32 4.22 19.82
N VAL A 262 14.25 5.19 20.74
CA VAL A 262 14.96 6.48 20.61
C VAL A 262 16.48 6.29 20.68
N TYR A 263 16.97 5.43 21.59
CA TYR A 263 18.40 5.07 21.64
C TYR A 263 18.86 4.35 20.37
N VAL A 264 18.04 3.45 19.82
CA VAL A 264 18.36 2.77 18.55
C VAL A 264 18.47 3.79 17.42
N ILE A 265 17.52 4.70 17.27
CA ILE A 265 17.55 5.75 16.26
C ILE A 265 18.77 6.66 16.46
N LYS A 266 19.11 7.01 17.72
CA LYS A 266 20.30 7.80 18.04
C LYS A 266 21.59 7.11 17.58
N ALA A 267 21.72 5.81 17.86
CA ALA A 267 22.90 5.04 17.46
C ALA A 267 23.02 4.95 15.93
N ILE A 268 21.91 4.71 15.22
CA ILE A 268 21.88 4.71 13.75
C ILE A 268 22.28 6.08 13.20
N LEU A 269 21.69 7.16 13.73
CA LEU A 269 22.01 8.53 13.33
C LEU A 269 23.50 8.86 13.53
N ASP A 270 24.06 8.52 14.69
CA ASP A 270 25.47 8.78 14.98
C ASP A 270 26.39 7.99 14.04
N TYR A 271 26.05 6.75 13.74
CA TYR A 271 26.83 5.93 12.80
C TYR A 271 26.71 6.40 11.35
N GLU A 272 25.49 6.67 10.87
CA GLU A 272 25.29 7.13 9.49
C GLU A 272 26.00 8.46 9.23
N THR A 273 26.06 9.36 10.23
CA THR A 273 26.63 10.71 10.11
C THR A 273 28.13 10.79 10.38
N LYS A 274 28.64 10.05 11.37
CA LYS A 274 30.03 10.17 11.85
C LYS A 274 30.84 8.89 11.68
N LYS A 275 30.23 7.80 11.19
CA LYS A 275 30.86 6.48 10.97
C LYS A 275 31.55 5.90 12.22
N PHE A 276 30.99 6.16 13.40
CA PHE A 276 31.45 5.58 14.66
C PHE A 276 30.27 4.99 15.45
N VAL A 277 30.56 3.97 16.25
CA VAL A 277 29.59 3.38 17.18
C VAL A 277 29.58 4.21 18.47
N ASN A 278 28.42 4.77 18.83
CA ASN A 278 28.28 5.54 20.07
C ASN A 278 28.20 4.58 21.28
N ILE A 279 29.37 4.27 21.87
CA ILE A 279 29.49 3.32 22.98
C ILE A 279 28.62 3.70 24.16
N THR A 280 28.47 5.00 24.48
CA THR A 280 27.61 5.44 25.59
C THR A 280 26.14 5.08 25.37
N VAL A 281 25.65 5.20 24.14
CA VAL A 281 24.28 4.79 23.80
C VAL A 281 24.16 3.26 23.85
N ILE A 282 25.16 2.55 23.34
CA ILE A 282 25.21 1.08 23.40
C ILE A 282 25.20 0.56 24.83
N ASP A 283 26.02 1.14 25.72
CA ASP A 283 26.08 0.79 27.14
C ASP A 283 24.73 1.04 27.82
N LYS A 284 24.05 2.14 27.46
CA LYS A 284 22.68 2.39 27.94
C LYS A 284 21.71 1.31 27.46
N VAL A 285 21.75 0.91 26.18
CA VAL A 285 20.93 -0.21 25.67
C VAL A 285 21.25 -1.52 26.40
N ALA A 286 22.54 -1.83 26.60
CA ALA A 286 22.98 -3.03 27.31
C ALA A 286 22.52 -3.03 28.78
N SER A 287 22.51 -1.87 29.45
CA SER A 287 22.04 -1.75 30.84
C SER A 287 20.56 -2.14 31.02
N LEU A 288 19.74 -2.00 29.96
CA LEU A 288 18.32 -2.34 30.00
C LEU A 288 18.06 -3.84 30.05
N ILE A 289 19.04 -4.69 29.74
CA ILE A 289 18.88 -6.15 29.77
C ILE A 289 18.41 -6.63 31.16
N ASN A 290 18.97 -6.04 32.23
CA ASN A 290 18.58 -6.43 33.59
C ASN A 290 17.13 -6.02 33.91
N VAL A 291 16.66 -4.90 33.37
CA VAL A 291 15.26 -4.47 33.49
C VAL A 291 14.33 -5.40 32.71
N ILE A 292 14.71 -5.75 31.49
CA ILE A 292 13.90 -6.56 30.55
C ILE A 292 13.83 -8.03 30.99
N CYS A 293 14.89 -8.54 31.62
CA CYS A 293 14.93 -9.88 32.20
C CYS A 293 14.35 -9.95 33.62
N ALA A 294 13.88 -8.84 34.20
CA ALA A 294 13.27 -8.84 35.51
C ALA A 294 11.98 -9.69 35.51
N LYS A 295 11.71 -10.35 36.64
CA LYS A 295 10.58 -11.29 36.79
C LYS A 295 9.22 -10.59 36.65
N ASP A 296 9.15 -9.32 37.06
CA ASP A 296 7.99 -8.44 37.07
C ASP A 296 7.99 -7.42 35.92
N TYR A 297 8.88 -7.58 34.93
CA TYR A 297 8.88 -6.75 33.73
C TYR A 297 7.53 -6.86 33.01
N LEU A 298 6.82 -5.73 32.90
CA LEU A 298 5.51 -5.60 32.24
C LEU A 298 4.50 -6.70 32.64
N PRO A 299 3.83 -6.57 33.80
CA PRO A 299 3.04 -7.66 34.40
C PRO A 299 1.85 -8.11 33.53
N ASN A 300 1.39 -7.25 32.62
CA ASN A 300 0.25 -7.53 31.73
C ASN A 300 0.67 -8.04 30.35
N GLY A 301 1.89 -8.57 30.19
CA GLY A 301 2.38 -9.09 28.92
C GLY A 301 3.72 -8.47 28.56
N ALA A 302 4.76 -9.29 28.60
CA ALA A 302 6.13 -8.83 28.64
C ALA A 302 6.93 -9.16 27.38
N ASP A 303 6.33 -9.87 26.43
CA ASP A 303 7.09 -10.56 25.38
C ASP A 303 6.83 -10.03 23.97
N GLU A 304 5.79 -9.21 23.75
CA GLU A 304 5.41 -8.74 22.41
C GLU A 304 6.36 -7.71 21.77
N MET A 305 6.08 -7.27 20.54
CA MET A 305 7.01 -6.51 19.70
C MET A 305 7.13 -5.03 20.09
N LEU A 306 6.04 -4.38 20.51
CA LEU A 306 6.08 -2.92 20.66
C LEU A 306 6.82 -2.49 21.93
N VAL A 307 6.58 -3.20 23.03
CA VAL A 307 7.06 -2.87 24.38
C VAL A 307 7.80 -4.01 25.06
N GLY A 308 7.59 -5.25 24.62
CA GLY A 308 8.12 -6.44 25.26
C GLY A 308 9.52 -6.89 24.81
N ARG A 309 9.89 -8.11 25.24
CA ARG A 309 11.18 -8.74 24.99
C ARG A 309 11.44 -9.02 23.51
N ALA A 310 10.43 -9.35 22.70
CA ALA A 310 10.61 -9.45 21.25
C ALA A 310 11.00 -8.10 20.64
N GLY A 311 10.42 -7.00 21.12
CA GLY A 311 10.84 -5.64 20.76
C GLY A 311 12.31 -5.38 21.06
N PHE A 312 12.82 -5.82 22.21
CA PHE A 312 14.25 -5.74 22.51
C PHE A 312 15.10 -6.54 21.51
N LEU A 313 14.70 -7.76 21.16
CA LEU A 313 15.41 -8.54 20.14
C LEU A 313 15.41 -7.83 18.78
N ALA A 314 14.29 -7.20 18.38
CA ALA A 314 14.20 -6.39 17.17
C ALA A 314 15.14 -5.16 17.22
N ALA A 315 15.27 -4.51 18.38
CA ALA A 315 16.22 -3.43 18.61
C ALA A 315 17.66 -3.88 18.37
N ILE A 316 18.05 -5.02 18.95
CA ILE A 316 19.42 -5.55 18.80
C ILE A 316 19.69 -5.98 17.37
N LEU A 317 18.72 -6.62 16.73
CA LEU A 317 18.83 -7.01 15.33
C LEU A 317 19.01 -5.78 14.42
N THR A 318 18.20 -4.75 14.62
CA THR A 318 18.32 -3.46 13.91
C THR A 318 19.70 -2.85 14.07
N LEU A 319 20.21 -2.78 15.30
CA LEU A 319 21.55 -2.24 15.56
C LEU A 319 22.64 -3.07 14.88
N ARG A 320 22.60 -4.40 14.97
CA ARG A 320 23.58 -5.28 14.30
C ARG A 320 23.58 -5.07 12.79
N MET A 321 22.40 -4.94 12.18
CA MET A 321 22.26 -4.76 10.74
C MET A 321 22.67 -3.38 10.25
N CYS A 322 22.32 -2.32 10.98
CA CYS A 322 22.64 -0.94 10.57
C CYS A 322 24.07 -0.53 10.91
N LEU A 323 24.65 -1.04 11.99
CA LEU A 323 25.99 -0.68 12.44
C LEU A 323 27.07 -1.64 11.92
N HIS A 324 26.69 -2.83 11.42
CA HIS A 324 27.62 -3.88 10.98
C HIS A 324 28.62 -4.32 12.08
N HIS A 325 28.19 -4.25 13.34
CA HIS A 325 29.00 -4.61 14.51
C HIS A 325 28.20 -5.52 15.46
N GLU A 326 28.90 -6.40 16.18
CA GLU A 326 28.32 -7.05 17.35
C GLU A 326 28.27 -6.04 18.51
N ILE A 327 27.09 -5.48 18.73
CA ILE A 327 26.86 -4.42 19.73
C ILE A 327 26.63 -5.01 21.13
N ILE A 328 25.91 -6.13 21.20
CA ILE A 328 25.59 -6.87 22.42
C ILE A 328 25.94 -8.33 22.19
N SER A 329 26.64 -8.94 23.15
CA SER A 329 27.11 -10.32 23.03
C SER A 329 25.95 -11.32 22.93
N ASN A 330 26.17 -12.41 22.19
CA ASN A 330 25.20 -13.50 22.09
C ASN A 330 24.77 -14.09 23.44
N SER A 331 25.64 -14.10 24.46
CA SER A 331 25.28 -14.54 25.82
C SER A 331 24.20 -13.66 26.47
N HIS A 332 24.25 -12.36 26.23
CA HIS A 332 23.25 -11.40 26.70
C HIS A 332 21.93 -11.53 25.94
N VAL A 333 21.99 -11.70 24.63
CA VAL A 333 20.81 -11.95 23.78
C VAL A 333 20.13 -13.25 24.19
N LYS A 334 20.91 -14.31 24.44
CA LYS A 334 20.42 -15.62 24.91
C LYS A 334 19.63 -15.51 26.22
N ARG A 335 20.07 -14.69 27.19
CA ARG A 335 19.32 -14.47 28.44
C ARG A 335 17.90 -13.95 28.18
N VAL A 336 17.73 -13.04 27.22
CA VAL A 336 16.41 -12.51 26.86
C VAL A 336 15.57 -13.57 26.14
N ILE A 337 16.17 -14.33 25.22
CA ILE A 337 15.53 -15.46 24.54
C ILE A 337 15.01 -16.48 25.56
N ASP A 338 15.82 -16.84 26.54
CA ASP A 338 15.43 -17.79 27.59
C ASP A 338 14.25 -17.27 28.41
N CYS A 339 14.20 -15.97 28.70
CA CYS A 339 13.05 -15.37 29.36
C CYS A 339 11.76 -15.52 28.53
N ILE A 340 11.83 -15.30 27.21
CA ILE A 340 10.69 -15.44 26.28
C ILE A 340 10.22 -16.90 26.17
N ILE A 341 11.17 -17.84 26.06
CA ILE A 341 10.86 -19.27 25.96
C ILE A 341 10.22 -19.77 27.26
N ASP A 342 10.80 -19.40 28.41
CA ASP A 342 10.29 -19.82 29.71
C ASP A 342 8.94 -19.19 30.05
N SER A 343 8.72 -17.91 29.73
CA SER A 343 7.40 -17.28 29.91
C SER A 343 6.36 -17.94 29.02
N GLY A 344 6.68 -18.17 27.75
CA GLY A 344 5.81 -18.82 26.77
C GLY A 344 5.40 -20.24 27.18
N ARG A 345 6.37 -21.07 27.60
CA ARG A 345 6.11 -22.43 28.11
C ARG A 345 5.24 -22.42 29.36
N ARG A 346 5.54 -21.55 30.33
CA ARG A 346 4.76 -21.45 31.57
C ARG A 346 3.32 -21.04 31.28
N TYR A 347 3.14 -20.04 30.43
CA TYR A 347 1.82 -19.54 30.07
C TYR A 347 1.01 -20.59 29.30
N ALA A 348 1.61 -21.22 28.29
CA ALA A 348 1.00 -22.30 27.51
C ALA A 348 0.53 -23.46 28.39
N ARG A 349 1.37 -23.93 29.32
CA ARG A 349 1.01 -25.01 30.26
C ARG A 349 -0.14 -24.60 31.19
N ARG A 350 -0.07 -23.40 31.77
CA ARG A 350 -1.10 -22.89 32.70
C ARG A 350 -2.47 -22.78 32.03
N HIS A 351 -2.51 -22.38 30.75
CA HIS A 351 -3.75 -22.17 30.00
C HIS A 351 -4.11 -23.34 29.10
N LYS A 352 -3.39 -24.47 29.17
CA LYS A 352 -3.59 -25.67 28.33
C LYS A 352 -3.65 -25.31 26.84
N SER A 353 -2.75 -24.44 26.40
CA SER A 353 -2.61 -24.01 25.00
C SER A 353 -2.36 -25.22 24.09
N ARG A 354 -2.90 -25.16 22.87
CA ARG A 354 -2.61 -26.14 21.81
C ARG A 354 -1.18 -26.04 21.28
N ALA A 355 -0.60 -24.85 21.32
CA ALA A 355 0.80 -24.62 20.99
C ALA A 355 1.69 -24.63 22.24
N PRO A 356 2.95 -25.13 22.16
CA PRO A 356 3.85 -25.20 23.30
C PRO A 356 4.35 -23.85 23.79
N LEU A 357 4.33 -22.82 22.94
CA LEU A 357 4.55 -21.42 23.32
C LEU A 357 3.26 -20.64 23.11
N MET A 358 2.86 -19.86 24.11
CA MET A 358 1.72 -18.94 24.01
C MET A 358 1.95 -17.76 24.94
N TYR A 359 1.38 -16.61 24.58
CA TYR A 359 1.62 -15.34 25.27
C TYR A 359 0.31 -14.57 25.39
N GLN A 360 0.29 -13.58 26.29
CA GLN A 360 -0.79 -12.60 26.36
C GLN A 360 -0.24 -11.19 26.44
N TYR A 361 -1.06 -10.23 26.03
CA TYR A 361 -0.87 -8.82 26.30
C TYR A 361 -2.22 -8.20 26.66
N TYR A 362 -2.31 -7.55 27.82
CA TYR A 362 -3.55 -7.07 28.45
C TYR A 362 -4.68 -8.11 28.39
N ASP A 363 -4.39 -9.31 28.88
CA ASP A 363 -5.32 -10.46 28.98
C ASP A 363 -5.87 -10.99 27.65
N VAL A 364 -5.24 -10.63 26.53
CA VAL A 364 -5.59 -11.13 25.19
C VAL A 364 -4.45 -11.94 24.60
N GLN A 365 -4.77 -13.12 24.07
CA GLN A 365 -3.82 -13.96 23.33
C GLN A 365 -3.71 -13.51 21.87
N TYR A 366 -3.05 -12.37 21.64
CA TYR A 366 -2.88 -11.83 20.29
C TYR A 366 -2.06 -12.77 19.39
N LEU A 367 -2.45 -12.83 18.11
CA LEU A 367 -1.75 -13.62 17.10
C LEU A 367 -0.84 -12.77 16.22
N GLY A 368 -1.20 -11.50 15.97
CA GLY A 368 -0.54 -10.63 15.01
C GLY A 368 0.90 -10.20 15.35
N ALA A 369 1.55 -9.45 14.45
CA ALA A 369 2.96 -9.12 14.55
C ALA A 369 3.30 -8.04 15.60
N ALA A 370 2.35 -7.16 15.94
CA ALA A 370 2.60 -6.09 16.91
C ALA A 370 2.54 -6.60 18.35
N HIS A 371 1.41 -7.19 18.74
CA HIS A 371 1.15 -7.55 20.14
C HIS A 371 1.18 -9.04 20.42
N GLY A 372 1.46 -9.85 19.39
CA GLY A 372 1.09 -11.25 19.40
C GLY A 372 2.19 -12.22 18.99
N LEU A 373 1.76 -13.45 18.87
CA LEU A 373 2.60 -14.61 18.63
C LEU A 373 3.49 -14.47 17.38
N MET A 374 2.99 -13.85 16.31
CA MET A 374 3.77 -13.71 15.07
C MET A 374 5.05 -12.89 15.26
N GLY A 375 4.96 -11.75 15.96
CA GLY A 375 6.13 -10.89 16.21
C GLY A 375 7.16 -11.57 17.11
N ILE A 376 6.68 -12.32 18.10
CA ILE A 376 7.52 -13.09 19.03
C ILE A 376 8.28 -14.18 18.27
N LEU A 377 7.57 -15.00 17.48
CA LEU A 377 8.18 -16.06 16.68
C LEU A 377 9.16 -15.49 15.64
N GLN A 378 8.83 -14.36 15.02
CA GLN A 378 9.70 -13.69 14.04
C GLN A 378 11.05 -13.36 14.67
N MET A 379 11.06 -12.86 15.90
CA MET A 379 12.30 -12.52 16.60
C MET A 379 13.03 -13.76 17.12
N LEU A 380 12.33 -14.76 17.67
CA LEU A 380 12.98 -16.02 18.08
C LEU A 380 13.68 -16.71 16.90
N LEU A 381 13.03 -16.78 15.73
CA LEU A 381 13.62 -17.36 14.51
C LEU A 381 14.79 -16.54 13.97
N SER A 382 14.74 -15.21 14.07
CA SER A 382 15.86 -14.32 13.71
C SER A 382 17.12 -14.55 14.54
N PHE A 383 17.02 -15.27 15.65
CA PHE A 383 18.14 -15.69 16.50
C PHE A 383 18.16 -17.22 16.70
N SER A 384 17.73 -17.98 15.68
CA SER A 384 17.65 -19.45 15.70
C SER A 384 18.90 -20.15 16.23
N ASP A 385 20.09 -19.63 15.92
CA ASP A 385 21.37 -20.22 16.32
C ASP A 385 21.64 -20.13 17.83
N LEU A 386 20.86 -19.30 18.54
CA LEU A 386 20.90 -19.17 19.99
C LEU A 386 19.81 -20.01 20.67
N LEU A 387 18.92 -20.70 19.93
CA LEU A 387 17.95 -21.61 20.52
C LEU A 387 18.59 -22.97 20.78
N ASP A 388 18.32 -23.57 21.93
CA ASP A 388 18.59 -25.00 22.12
C ASP A 388 17.58 -25.84 21.33
N ASP A 389 17.89 -27.13 21.12
CA ASP A 389 17.06 -28.03 20.33
C ASP A 389 15.60 -28.13 20.82
N THR A 390 15.38 -27.99 22.13
CA THR A 390 14.03 -28.06 22.70
C THR A 390 13.26 -26.77 22.45
N ALA A 391 13.90 -25.62 22.64
CA ALA A 391 13.32 -24.32 22.33
C ALA A 391 13.02 -24.20 20.83
N LEU A 392 13.93 -24.67 19.97
CA LEU A 392 13.70 -24.69 18.52
C LEU A 392 12.49 -25.56 18.14
N ARG A 393 12.36 -26.77 18.72
CA ARG A 393 11.17 -27.62 18.50
C ARG A 393 9.87 -26.96 18.97
N ASP A 394 9.91 -26.24 20.10
CA ASP A 394 8.74 -25.52 20.59
C ASP A 394 8.33 -24.37 19.64
N VAL A 395 9.31 -23.62 19.13
CA VAL A 395 9.09 -22.57 18.12
C VAL A 395 8.50 -23.17 16.84
N GLU A 396 9.09 -24.25 16.30
CA GLU A 396 8.61 -24.94 15.10
C GLU A 396 7.18 -25.50 15.29
N SER A 397 6.89 -26.11 16.45
CA SER A 397 5.57 -26.68 16.73
C SER A 397 4.50 -25.59 16.90
N THR A 398 4.88 -24.45 17.51
CA THR A 398 4.00 -23.28 17.63
C THR A 398 3.73 -22.65 16.26
N LEU A 399 4.75 -22.58 15.40
CA LEU A 399 4.62 -22.11 14.03
C LEU A 399 3.70 -23.03 13.21
N ASN A 400 3.83 -24.36 13.34
CA ASN A 400 2.93 -25.31 12.69
C ASN A 400 1.47 -25.10 13.10
N TRP A 401 1.22 -24.93 14.40
CA TRP A 401 -0.11 -24.60 14.90
C TRP A 401 -0.64 -23.28 14.31
N LEU A 402 0.22 -22.26 14.18
CA LEU A 402 -0.17 -21.00 13.55
C LEU A 402 -0.59 -21.22 12.08
N LEU A 403 0.16 -22.03 11.32
CA LEU A 403 -0.18 -22.37 9.93
C LEU A 403 -1.51 -23.13 9.82
N GLU A 404 -1.80 -24.03 10.77
CA GLU A 404 -3.07 -24.78 10.82
C GLU A 404 -4.29 -23.88 11.00
N ILE A 405 -4.14 -22.75 11.70
CA ILE A 405 -5.25 -21.81 11.95
C ILE A 405 -5.38 -20.71 10.89
N GLN A 406 -4.56 -20.73 9.83
CA GLN A 406 -4.76 -19.81 8.70
C GLN A 406 -6.15 -20.05 8.09
N GLU A 407 -6.90 -18.97 7.93
CA GLU A 407 -8.25 -19.00 7.37
C GLU A 407 -8.23 -19.34 5.86
N GLU A 408 -9.36 -19.81 5.32
CA GLU A 408 -9.47 -20.21 3.91
C GLU A 408 -9.14 -19.08 2.93
N ASN A 409 -9.48 -17.84 3.30
CA ASN A 409 -9.16 -16.63 2.53
C ASN A 409 -7.67 -16.24 2.61
N GLY A 410 -6.86 -16.91 3.44
CA GLY A 410 -5.45 -16.62 3.68
C GLY A 410 -5.18 -15.71 4.89
N ASN A 411 -6.20 -15.27 5.62
CA ASN A 411 -6.05 -14.39 6.78
C ASN A 411 -5.71 -15.14 8.08
N PHE A 412 -5.49 -14.36 9.14
CA PHE A 412 -5.33 -14.83 10.51
C PHE A 412 -6.18 -13.96 11.44
N ALA A 413 -6.84 -14.61 12.40
CA ALA A 413 -7.59 -13.91 13.43
C ALA A 413 -6.67 -12.98 14.25
N PRO A 414 -7.20 -11.88 14.82
CA PRO A 414 -6.40 -10.97 15.65
C PRO A 414 -5.91 -11.60 16.96
N SER A 415 -6.71 -12.50 17.54
CA SER A 415 -6.41 -13.24 18.77
C SER A 415 -6.95 -14.67 18.73
N VAL A 416 -6.54 -15.50 19.69
CA VAL A 416 -6.97 -16.90 19.81
C VAL A 416 -8.49 -17.03 19.99
N GLU A 417 -9.11 -16.14 20.76
CA GLU A 417 -10.55 -16.15 21.05
C GLU A 417 -11.41 -15.80 19.83
N GLU A 418 -10.77 -15.29 18.78
CA GLU A 418 -11.40 -14.85 17.54
C GLU A 418 -11.21 -15.83 16.39
N ILE A 419 -10.45 -16.91 16.57
CA ILE A 419 -10.27 -17.94 15.53
C ILE A 419 -11.63 -18.49 15.09
N GLY A 420 -11.87 -18.48 13.78
CA GLY A 420 -13.12 -18.97 13.17
C GLY A 420 -14.30 -17.99 13.24
N ARG A 421 -14.12 -16.78 13.79
CA ARG A 421 -15.16 -15.75 13.76
C ARG A 421 -15.18 -15.05 12.39
N ASN A 422 -16.33 -15.06 11.72
CA ASN A 422 -16.51 -14.30 10.48
C ASN A 422 -16.69 -12.81 10.80
N ARG A 423 -15.70 -11.99 10.40
CA ARG A 423 -15.72 -10.53 10.56
C ARG A 423 -16.25 -9.78 9.33
N GLY A 424 -16.57 -10.48 8.24
CA GLY A 424 -17.05 -9.87 6.99
C GLY A 424 -16.13 -8.74 6.52
N SER A 425 -16.70 -7.56 6.26
CA SER A 425 -15.92 -6.38 5.86
C SER A 425 -15.02 -5.77 6.94
N ASN A 426 -15.07 -6.27 8.18
CA ASN A 426 -14.26 -5.81 9.32
C ASN A 426 -13.03 -6.71 9.58
N GLU A 427 -12.69 -7.57 8.64
CA GLU A 427 -11.43 -8.33 8.67
C GLU A 427 -10.23 -7.39 8.79
N LEU A 428 -9.26 -7.76 9.63
CA LEU A 428 -8.02 -7.00 9.78
C LEU A 428 -6.98 -7.61 8.84
N VAL A 429 -6.52 -6.82 7.88
CA VAL A 429 -5.46 -7.19 6.92
C VAL A 429 -4.25 -6.29 7.17
N HIS A 430 -3.81 -6.25 8.43
CA HIS A 430 -2.85 -5.27 8.93
C HIS A 430 -1.52 -5.94 9.30
N TRP A 431 -0.43 -5.17 9.36
CA TRP A 431 0.83 -5.68 9.91
C TRP A 431 0.63 -6.04 11.39
N CYS A 432 -0.04 -5.18 12.17
CA CYS A 432 -0.29 -5.46 13.57
C CYS A 432 -1.17 -6.69 13.81
N HIS A 433 -2.17 -6.94 12.95
CA HIS A 433 -3.13 -8.03 13.08
C HIS A 433 -3.59 -8.52 11.68
N GLY A 434 -3.31 -9.79 11.37
CA GLY A 434 -3.76 -10.46 10.16
C GLY A 434 -2.66 -10.83 9.16
N ALA A 435 -3.06 -11.05 7.92
CA ALA A 435 -2.24 -11.58 6.83
C ALA A 435 -0.93 -10.82 6.60
N THR A 436 -0.94 -9.49 6.65
CA THR A 436 0.24 -8.66 6.38
C THR A 436 1.36 -8.96 7.38
N GLY A 437 1.07 -9.06 8.68
CA GLY A 437 2.07 -9.45 9.68
C GLY A 437 2.53 -10.90 9.53
N ALA A 438 1.63 -11.79 9.11
CA ALA A 438 1.94 -13.20 8.90
C ALA A 438 2.97 -13.42 7.78
N VAL A 439 2.90 -12.63 6.69
CA VAL A 439 3.88 -12.70 5.59
C VAL A 439 5.29 -12.43 6.10
N HIS A 440 5.48 -11.46 7.00
CA HIS A 440 6.81 -11.15 7.56
C HIS A 440 7.37 -12.34 8.34
N LEU A 441 6.56 -12.96 9.20
CA LEU A 441 6.95 -14.16 9.93
C LEU A 441 7.30 -15.30 8.97
N MET A 442 6.49 -15.55 7.95
CA MET A 442 6.73 -16.66 7.02
C MET A 442 7.99 -16.46 6.17
N ILE A 443 8.33 -15.22 5.81
CA ILE A 443 9.61 -14.90 5.17
C ILE A 443 10.76 -15.27 6.10
N VAL A 444 10.71 -14.87 7.38
CA VAL A 444 11.75 -15.24 8.35
C VAL A 444 11.81 -16.75 8.55
N ALA A 445 10.66 -17.41 8.69
CA ALA A 445 10.61 -18.86 8.83
C ALA A 445 11.22 -19.58 7.63
N TYR A 446 10.96 -19.12 6.41
CA TYR A 446 11.59 -19.63 5.19
C TYR A 446 13.12 -19.46 5.25
N LEU A 447 13.60 -18.26 5.58
CA LEU A 447 15.03 -17.95 5.57
C LEU A 447 15.82 -18.68 6.68
N ARG A 448 15.16 -19.05 7.78
CA ARG A 448 15.82 -19.64 8.96
C ARG A 448 15.58 -21.12 9.14
N THR A 449 14.82 -21.74 8.24
CA THR A 449 14.52 -23.17 8.29
C THR A 449 15.27 -23.91 7.19
N ASN A 450 16.23 -24.75 7.54
CA ASN A 450 16.99 -25.55 6.56
C ASN A 450 16.25 -26.80 6.04
N LYS A 451 14.98 -26.98 6.40
CA LYS A 451 14.18 -28.15 6.03
C LYS A 451 13.39 -27.86 4.76
N VAL A 452 13.84 -28.40 3.62
CA VAL A 452 13.24 -28.17 2.29
C VAL A 452 11.71 -28.33 2.25
N LYS A 453 11.16 -29.35 2.91
CA LYS A 453 9.69 -29.56 2.98
C LYS A 453 8.93 -28.41 3.67
N PHE A 454 9.56 -27.72 4.61
CA PHE A 454 8.96 -26.57 5.29
C PHE A 454 9.03 -25.30 4.43
N LEU A 455 10.02 -25.18 3.54
CA LEU A 455 10.16 -24.03 2.65
C LEU A 455 8.94 -23.86 1.74
N GLU A 456 8.50 -24.95 1.10
CA GLU A 456 7.31 -24.92 0.22
C GLU A 456 6.03 -24.53 0.97
N VAL A 457 5.90 -24.98 2.22
CA VAL A 457 4.77 -24.64 3.08
C VAL A 457 4.75 -23.13 3.38
N PHE A 458 5.88 -22.54 3.78
CA PHE A 458 5.92 -21.10 4.04
C PHE A 458 5.64 -20.25 2.79
N ILE A 459 6.11 -20.69 1.62
CA ILE A 459 5.75 -20.08 0.33
C ILE A 459 4.24 -20.16 0.10
N LEU A 460 3.64 -21.34 0.21
CA LEU A 460 2.20 -21.54 0.02
C LEU A 460 1.36 -20.65 0.93
N HIS A 461 1.65 -20.64 2.23
CA HIS A 461 0.89 -19.84 3.20
C HIS A 461 1.12 -18.33 3.01
N SER A 462 2.32 -17.92 2.59
CA SER A 462 2.62 -16.52 2.25
C SER A 462 1.83 -16.08 1.03
N GLU A 463 1.79 -16.90 -0.02
CA GLU A 463 1.06 -16.54 -1.25
C GLU A 463 -0.44 -16.45 -1.03
N LYS A 464 -1.04 -17.30 -0.18
CA LYS A 464 -2.43 -17.15 0.26
C LYS A 464 -2.67 -15.82 0.97
N ALA A 465 -1.81 -15.45 1.91
CA ALA A 465 -1.90 -14.16 2.61
C ALA A 465 -1.73 -12.97 1.65
N LEU A 466 -0.79 -13.06 0.70
CA LEU A 466 -0.54 -12.03 -0.32
C LEU A 466 -1.70 -11.88 -1.30
N ASP A 467 -2.38 -12.97 -1.65
CA ASP A 467 -3.59 -12.92 -2.49
C ASP A 467 -4.73 -12.19 -1.77
N LEU A 468 -4.86 -12.35 -0.46
CA LEU A 468 -5.81 -11.56 0.35
C LEU A 468 -5.41 -10.09 0.40
N ILE A 469 -4.13 -9.79 0.67
CA ILE A 469 -3.62 -8.41 0.71
C ILE A 469 -3.83 -7.75 -0.65
N TRP A 470 -3.71 -8.47 -1.77
CA TRP A 470 -3.98 -7.90 -3.10
C TRP A 470 -5.46 -7.53 -3.28
N LYS A 471 -6.38 -8.35 -2.74
CA LYS A 471 -7.83 -8.14 -2.83
C LYS A 471 -8.34 -7.06 -1.86
N GLN A 472 -7.75 -6.95 -0.67
CA GLN A 472 -8.32 -6.18 0.45
C GLN A 472 -7.32 -5.26 1.19
N GLY A 473 -6.04 -5.28 0.84
CA GLY A 473 -4.97 -4.55 1.53
C GLY A 473 -4.88 -3.05 1.20
N ILE A 474 -5.74 -2.53 0.31
CA ILE A 474 -5.90 -1.08 0.09
C ILE A 474 -6.82 -0.51 1.17
N LEU A 475 -6.24 -0.26 2.33
CA LEU A 475 -6.96 0.12 3.54
C LEU A 475 -7.27 1.61 3.56
N ARG A 476 -8.55 1.98 3.61
CA ARG A 476 -8.99 3.38 3.83
C ARG A 476 -8.66 3.91 5.23
N LYS A 477 -7.95 3.15 6.07
CA LYS A 477 -7.53 3.55 7.42
C LYS A 477 -6.37 4.55 7.41
N GLY A 478 -5.57 4.59 6.34
CA GLY A 478 -4.51 5.59 6.19
C GLY A 478 -3.31 5.08 5.39
N PRO A 479 -2.27 5.92 5.24
CA PRO A 479 -1.09 5.61 4.45
C PRO A 479 -0.03 4.77 5.17
N GLY A 480 -0.09 4.67 6.51
CA GLY A 480 1.00 4.13 7.35
C GLY A 480 1.32 2.64 7.17
N ILE A 481 2.35 2.20 7.89
CA ILE A 481 2.92 0.85 7.79
C ILE A 481 2.30 -0.16 8.78
N CYS A 482 1.69 0.29 9.87
CA CYS A 482 1.09 -0.62 10.85
C CYS A 482 -0.22 -1.25 10.35
N HIS A 483 -1.10 -0.41 9.79
CA HIS A 483 -2.45 -0.78 9.38
C HIS A 483 -2.96 0.13 8.25
N GLY A 484 -2.07 0.51 7.35
CA GLY A 484 -2.34 1.31 6.17
C GLY A 484 -1.78 0.68 4.90
N VAL A 485 -1.91 1.42 3.78
CA VAL A 485 -1.51 0.92 2.46
C VAL A 485 -0.01 0.58 2.40
N ALA A 486 0.87 1.40 2.99
CA ALA A 486 2.31 1.12 2.95
C ALA A 486 2.67 -0.21 3.62
N GLY A 487 1.94 -0.61 4.68
CA GLY A 487 2.15 -1.88 5.37
C GLY A 487 1.89 -3.09 4.47
N GLY A 488 0.74 -3.08 3.76
CA GLY A 488 0.45 -4.10 2.75
C GLY A 488 1.44 -4.09 1.59
N GLY A 489 1.91 -2.90 1.20
CA GLY A 489 2.94 -2.72 0.17
C GLY A 489 4.29 -3.36 0.57
N TYR A 490 4.70 -3.22 1.83
CA TYR A 490 5.90 -3.87 2.36
C TYR A 490 5.83 -5.40 2.30
N ALA A 491 4.67 -6.01 2.58
CA ALA A 491 4.52 -7.46 2.48
C ALA A 491 4.87 -7.95 1.06
N PHE A 492 4.39 -7.25 0.02
CA PHE A 492 4.75 -7.56 -1.36
C PHE A 492 6.22 -7.29 -1.68
N LEU A 493 6.76 -6.17 -1.19
CA LEU A 493 8.14 -5.76 -1.49
C LEU A 493 9.16 -6.71 -0.86
N LEU A 494 8.95 -7.10 0.39
CA LEU A 494 9.81 -8.04 1.10
C LEU A 494 9.69 -9.46 0.52
N TYR A 495 8.48 -9.87 0.12
CA TYR A 495 8.31 -11.16 -0.55
C TYR A 495 8.91 -11.18 -1.96
N TYR A 496 8.90 -10.05 -2.67
CA TYR A 496 9.68 -9.89 -3.90
C TYR A 496 11.17 -10.02 -3.63
N ARG A 497 11.69 -9.37 -2.59
CA ARG A 497 13.10 -9.49 -2.20
C ARG A 497 13.49 -10.95 -1.93
N LEU A 498 12.62 -11.72 -1.29
CA LEU A 498 12.80 -13.16 -1.08
C LEU A 498 12.81 -13.96 -2.39
N THR A 499 11.81 -13.77 -3.25
CA THR A 499 11.49 -14.72 -4.33
C THR A 499 11.92 -14.27 -5.72
N GLN A 500 12.23 -12.99 -5.90
CA GLN A 500 12.49 -12.32 -7.19
C GLN A 500 11.34 -12.47 -8.21
N LYS A 501 10.13 -12.88 -7.77
CA LYS A 501 8.95 -13.00 -8.63
C LYS A 501 8.40 -11.60 -8.96
N ALA A 502 8.64 -11.12 -10.18
CA ALA A 502 8.34 -9.77 -10.64
C ALA A 502 6.90 -9.27 -10.36
N LYS A 503 5.90 -10.16 -10.31
CA LYS A 503 4.51 -9.80 -10.00
C LYS A 503 4.37 -9.08 -8.65
N TYR A 504 5.15 -9.48 -7.63
CA TYR A 504 5.07 -8.88 -6.31
C TYR A 504 5.71 -7.50 -6.24
N LEU A 505 6.80 -7.26 -6.99
CA LEU A 505 7.31 -5.90 -7.17
C LEU A 505 6.26 -5.00 -7.82
N LYS A 506 5.55 -5.52 -8.82
CA LYS A 506 4.47 -4.76 -9.46
C LYS A 506 3.34 -4.44 -8.49
N TYR A 507 2.96 -5.37 -7.62
CA TYR A 507 1.97 -5.12 -6.56
C TYR A 507 2.44 -4.06 -5.57
N ALA A 508 3.69 -4.13 -5.10
CA ALA A 508 4.27 -3.09 -4.25
C ALA A 508 4.24 -1.70 -4.93
N GLN A 509 4.57 -1.62 -6.22
CA GLN A 509 4.47 -0.37 -6.99
C GLN A 509 3.03 0.13 -7.10
N CYS A 510 2.05 -0.76 -7.32
CA CYS A 510 0.64 -0.37 -7.31
C CYS A 510 0.22 0.22 -5.94
N PHE A 511 0.65 -0.40 -4.85
CA PHE A 511 0.40 0.09 -3.49
C PHE A 511 1.07 1.45 -3.24
N ALA A 512 2.31 1.63 -3.69
CA ALA A 512 3.01 2.91 -3.63
C ALA A 512 2.22 4.00 -4.35
N ARG A 513 1.78 3.71 -5.58
CA ARG A 513 0.97 4.63 -6.38
C ARG A 513 -0.32 5.04 -5.70
N ILE A 514 -1.07 4.08 -5.18
CA ILE A 514 -2.32 4.35 -4.47
C ILE A 514 -2.06 5.18 -3.21
N ALA A 515 -0.99 4.88 -2.48
CA ALA A 515 -0.70 5.55 -1.21
C ALA A 515 -0.34 7.04 -1.37
N TYR A 516 0.31 7.44 -2.47
CA TYR A 516 0.58 8.86 -2.76
C TYR A 516 -0.50 9.53 -3.63
N ASP A 517 -1.49 8.79 -4.13
CA ASP A 517 -2.58 9.35 -4.92
C ASP A 517 -3.44 10.31 -4.09
N GLN A 518 -3.71 11.51 -4.62
CA GLN A 518 -4.41 12.54 -3.86
C GLN A 518 -5.89 12.20 -3.64
N ASN A 519 -6.55 11.53 -4.59
CA ASN A 519 -7.94 11.12 -4.41
C ASN A 519 -8.06 10.08 -3.31
N PHE A 520 -7.16 9.09 -3.30
CA PHE A 520 -7.08 8.13 -2.22
C PHE A 520 -6.82 8.80 -0.86
N ARG A 521 -5.80 9.68 -0.78
CA ARG A 521 -5.47 10.39 0.47
C ARG A 521 -6.62 11.25 1.00
N ASN A 522 -7.40 11.86 0.11
CA ASN A 522 -8.57 12.67 0.49
C ASN A 522 -9.74 11.82 1.02
N GLN A 523 -9.88 10.58 0.55
CA GLN A 523 -10.93 9.66 0.99
C GLN A 523 -10.52 8.78 2.17
N ALA A 524 -9.22 8.59 2.38
CA ALA A 524 -8.69 7.83 3.50
C ALA A 524 -8.92 8.59 4.83
N ARG A 525 -9.10 7.82 5.90
CA ARG A 525 -9.14 8.36 7.26
C ARG A 525 -7.80 9.03 7.57
N ARG A 526 -7.85 10.19 8.22
CA ARG A 526 -6.68 10.83 8.82
C ARG A 526 -6.25 10.02 10.06
N PRO A 527 -5.00 9.53 10.13
CA PRO A 527 -4.49 8.83 11.31
C PRO A 527 -4.45 9.75 12.54
N ASP A 528 -4.43 9.15 13.73
CA ASP A 528 -4.35 9.89 15.00
C ASP A 528 -3.00 10.63 15.11
N SER A 529 -1.92 10.01 14.61
CA SER A 529 -0.59 10.63 14.45
C SER A 529 -0.20 10.73 12.97
N PRO A 530 -0.64 11.77 12.22
CA PRO A 530 -0.58 11.82 10.76
C PRO A 530 0.83 11.77 10.14
N CYS A 531 1.86 12.27 10.84
CA CYS A 531 3.24 12.29 10.32
C CYS A 531 4.11 11.13 10.83
N SER A 532 3.60 10.36 11.80
CA SER A 532 4.35 9.32 12.48
C SER A 532 4.91 8.23 11.56
N LEU A 533 5.92 7.52 12.07
CA LEU A 533 6.54 6.39 11.40
C LEU A 533 5.55 5.23 11.17
N PHE A 534 4.72 4.86 12.16
CA PHE A 534 3.90 3.65 12.04
C PHE A 534 2.48 3.88 11.53
N GLU A 535 1.84 4.99 11.86
CA GLU A 535 0.45 5.27 11.45
C GLU A 535 0.38 6.26 10.27
N GLY A 536 1.35 7.16 10.21
CA GLY A 536 1.35 8.33 9.36
C GLY A 536 2.17 8.22 8.08
N ILE A 537 2.44 9.38 7.51
CA ILE A 537 3.20 9.52 6.27
C ILE A 537 4.70 9.22 6.42
N GLY A 538 5.27 9.20 7.63
CA GLY A 538 6.66 8.81 7.85
C GLY A 538 6.93 7.36 7.42
N GLY A 539 5.99 6.45 7.69
CA GLY A 539 6.07 5.06 7.24
C GLY A 539 5.90 4.92 5.73
N LEU A 540 4.95 5.68 5.14
CA LEU A 540 4.78 5.76 3.69
C LEU A 540 6.06 6.26 3.02
N LEU A 541 6.69 7.31 3.57
CA LEU A 541 7.94 7.84 3.06
C LEU A 541 9.00 6.74 2.99
N CYS A 542 9.22 5.99 4.08
CA CYS A 542 10.18 4.89 4.10
C CYS A 542 9.85 3.83 3.04
N PHE A 543 8.57 3.49 2.89
CA PHE A 543 8.11 2.54 1.86
C PHE A 543 8.44 3.02 0.44
N LEU A 544 8.20 4.30 0.12
CA LEU A 544 8.53 4.86 -1.20
C LEU A 544 10.03 4.85 -1.49
N VAL A 545 10.86 5.11 -0.47
CA VAL A 545 12.32 4.96 -0.57
C VAL A 545 12.68 3.52 -0.91
N ASP A 546 12.10 2.54 -0.22
CA ASP A 546 12.41 1.13 -0.43
C ASP A 546 11.88 0.58 -1.76
N VAL A 547 10.75 1.07 -2.27
CA VAL A 547 10.26 0.74 -3.62
C VAL A 547 11.25 1.22 -4.69
N SER A 548 12.00 2.29 -4.44
CA SER A 548 13.03 2.77 -5.36
C SER A 548 14.29 1.89 -5.38
N ASN A 549 14.54 1.11 -4.31
CA ASN A 549 15.64 0.16 -4.23
C ASN A 549 15.19 -1.16 -3.55
N PRO A 550 14.42 -2.01 -4.26
CA PRO A 550 13.83 -3.21 -3.68
C PRO A 550 14.82 -4.21 -3.08
N SER A 551 16.07 -4.23 -3.58
CA SER A 551 17.12 -5.12 -3.09
C SER A 551 17.57 -4.83 -1.66
N MET A 552 17.37 -3.59 -1.19
CA MET A 552 17.75 -3.12 0.14
C MET A 552 16.54 -2.92 1.06
N ALA A 553 15.33 -3.25 0.60
CA ALA A 553 14.09 -2.96 1.31
C ALA A 553 14.02 -3.66 2.68
N GLN A 554 13.67 -2.92 3.73
CA GLN A 554 13.52 -3.39 5.10
C GLN A 554 12.32 -2.73 5.76
N PHE A 555 11.48 -3.50 6.44
CA PHE A 555 10.42 -2.91 7.24
C PHE A 555 11.06 -2.06 8.37
N PRO A 556 10.68 -0.77 8.52
CA PRO A 556 11.32 0.14 9.47
C PRO A 556 11.34 -0.41 10.90
N LEU A 557 12.54 -0.46 11.48
CA LEU A 557 12.79 -0.90 12.87
C LEU A 557 12.35 -2.34 13.22
N VAL A 558 11.88 -3.14 12.26
CA VAL A 558 11.58 -4.57 12.45
C VAL A 558 12.17 -5.36 11.28
N PRO A 559 13.52 -5.41 11.19
CA PRO A 559 14.20 -5.89 9.99
C PRO A 559 14.16 -7.42 9.85
N ILE A 560 14.44 -7.88 8.65
CA ILE A 560 14.60 -9.30 8.30
C ILE A 560 15.99 -9.51 7.71
N ILE A 561 16.70 -10.56 8.14
CA ILE A 561 17.99 -10.94 7.56
C ILE A 561 17.74 -11.72 6.26
N PHE A 562 17.87 -11.04 5.12
CA PHE A 562 17.98 -11.67 3.80
C PHE A 562 19.48 -11.80 3.48
N GLU A 563 19.96 -13.01 3.22
CA GLU A 563 21.37 -13.33 2.94
C GLU A 563 21.94 -12.62 1.70
#